data_AF-A0A850JGH3-F1
#
_entry.id   AF-A0A850JGH3-F1
#
_cell.length_a   1.000
_cell.length_b   1.000
_cell.length_c   1.000
_cell.angle_alpha   90.00
_cell.angle_beta   90.00
_cell.angle_gamma   90.00
#
_symmetry.space_group_name_H-M   'P 1'
#
loop_
_entity.id
_entity.type
_entity.pdbx_description
1 polymer ?
#
loop_
_entity_poly.entity_id
_entity_poly.type
_entity_poly.pdbx_seq_one_letter_code
_entity_poly.pdbx_strand_id
1 'polypeptide(L)' 'MSTPPGWYPDPEWMGRERYWDGQTWTTEARPHKSRPRAPPPPSTTHTLPT' A
#
# COMPACT_ATOMS: atom_id res chain seq x y z
N MET A 1 9.88 0.73 -19.94
CA MET A 1 9.84 0.81 -18.46
C MET A 1 9.21 -0.48 -17.98
N SER A 2 9.92 -1.32 -17.23
CA SER A 2 9.35 -2.56 -16.68
C SER A 2 8.88 -2.29 -15.25
N THR A 3 7.67 -2.70 -14.90
CA THR A 3 7.17 -2.66 -13.53
C THR A 3 8.00 -3.65 -12.69
N PRO A 4 8.61 -3.21 -11.58
CA PRO A 4 9.39 -4.10 -10.73
C PRO A 4 8.49 -5.12 -10.01
N PRO A 5 9.01 -6.28 -9.60
CA PRO A 5 8.26 -7.23 -8.80
C PRO A 5 7.78 -6.61 -7.48
N GLY A 6 6.53 -6.87 -7.11
CA GLY A 6 5.90 -6.24 -5.94
C GLY A 6 4.41 -6.53 -5.79
N TRP A 7 3.81 -5.99 -4.73
CA TRP A 7 2.37 -6.06 -4.49
C TRP A 7 1.69 -4.86 -5.11
N TYR A 8 0.70 -5.14 -5.94
CA TYR A 8 -0.04 -4.11 -6.65
C TYR A 8 -1.55 -4.36 -6.52
N PRO A 9 -2.39 -3.32 -6.64
CA PRO A 9 -3.83 -3.46 -6.60
C PRO A 9 -4.31 -4.42 -7.68
N ASP A 10 -5.12 -5.41 -7.31
CA ASP A 10 -5.66 -6.35 -8.27
C ASP A 10 -6.77 -5.67 -9.10
N PRO A 11 -6.61 -5.55 -10.44
CA PRO A 11 -7.58 -4.83 -11.28
C PRO A 11 -8.92 -5.57 -11.39
N GLU A 12 -8.90 -6.90 -11.18
CA GLU A 12 -10.09 -7.74 -11.24
C GLU A 12 -10.90 -7.70 -9.93
N TRP A 13 -10.26 -7.48 -8.78
CA TRP A 13 -10.92 -7.52 -7.47
C TRP A 13 -10.48 -6.37 -6.59
N MET A 14 -11.42 -5.46 -6.36
CA MET A 14 -11.19 -4.33 -5.45
C MET A 14 -11.02 -4.82 -4.01
N GLY A 15 -9.99 -4.30 -3.32
CA GLY A 15 -9.71 -4.63 -1.92
C GLY A 15 -8.73 -5.79 -1.71
N ARG A 16 -8.05 -6.24 -2.77
CA ARG A 16 -6.90 -7.15 -2.66
C ARG A 16 -5.72 -6.68 -3.49
N GLU A 17 -4.54 -7.12 -3.08
CA GLU A 17 -3.31 -6.91 -3.82
C GLU A 17 -2.83 -8.26 -4.35
N ARG A 18 -2.37 -8.27 -5.59
CA ARG A 18 -1.80 -9.44 -6.24
C ARG A 18 -0.29 -9.22 -6.43
N TYR A 19 0.50 -10.29 -6.40
CA TYR A 19 1.93 -10.17 -6.63
C TYR A 19 2.22 -10.11 -8.14
N TRP A 20 3.00 -9.12 -8.54
CA TRP A 20 3.61 -9.01 -9.85
C TRP A 20 5.05 -9.48 -9.74
N ASP A 21 5.49 -10.37 -10.63
CA ASP A 21 6.88 -10.87 -10.63
C ASP A 21 7.82 -10.04 -11.52
N GLY A 22 7.31 -8.99 -12.16
CA GLY A 22 8.07 -8.22 -13.16
C GLY A 22 7.74 -8.61 -14.60
N GLN A 23 6.97 -9.67 -14.80
CA GLN A 23 6.61 -10.20 -16.12
C GLN A 23 5.14 -10.58 -16.22
N THR A 24 4.60 -11.23 -15.18
CA THR A 24 3.19 -11.61 -15.06
C THR A 24 2.68 -11.50 -13.62
N TRP A 25 1.36 -11.50 -13.46
CA TRP A 25 0.70 -11.62 -12.16
C TRP A 25 0.75 -13.08 -11.69
N THR A 26 1.20 -13.32 -10.46
CA THR A 26 1.24 -14.67 -9.88
C THR A 26 -0.11 -15.04 -9.26
N THR A 27 -0.28 -16.26 -8.78
CA THR A 27 -1.50 -16.68 -8.06
C THR A 27 -1.56 -16.14 -6.64
N GLU A 28 -0.48 -15.53 -6.15
CA GLU A 28 -0.43 -15.01 -4.79
C GLU A 28 -1.21 -13.69 -4.69
N ALA A 29 -2.26 -13.71 -3.87
CA ALA A 29 -3.06 -12.54 -3.53
C ALA A 29 -3.15 -12.38 -2.01
N ARG A 30 -3.16 -11.12 -1.55
CA ARG A 30 -3.37 -10.77 -0.13
C ARG A 30 -4.56 -9.83 -0.03
N PRO A 31 -5.32 -9.88 1.07
CA PRO A 31 -6.25 -8.82 1.36
C PRO A 31 -5.48 -7.49 1.44
N HIS A 32 -6.00 -6.47 0.75
CA HIS A 32 -5.49 -5.12 0.89
C HIS A 32 -5.85 -4.70 2.30
N LYS A 33 -4.89 -4.87 3.24
CA LYS A 33 -5.05 -4.30 4.57
C LYS A 33 -5.02 -2.81 4.33
N SER A 34 -6.21 -2.20 4.21
CA SER A 34 -6.41 -0.79 4.48
C SER A 34 -5.67 -0.55 5.77
N ARG A 35 -4.46 0.01 5.68
CA ARG A 35 -3.59 0.21 6.84
C ARG A 35 -4.51 0.87 7.86
N PRO A 36 -4.76 0.28 9.05
CA PRO A 36 -5.66 0.90 10.01
C PRO A 36 -5.16 2.32 10.11
N ARG A 37 -6.01 3.27 9.71
CA ARG A 37 -5.65 4.69 9.58
C ARG A 37 -4.92 4.99 10.86
N ALA A 38 -3.60 5.17 10.78
CA ALA A 38 -2.84 5.50 11.97
C ALA A 38 -3.60 6.67 12.61
N PRO A 39 -3.86 6.65 13.94
CA PRO A 39 -4.44 7.82 14.56
C PRO A 39 -3.63 9.02 14.04
N PRO A 40 -4.30 10.13 13.65
CA PRO A 40 -3.56 11.29 13.15
C PRO A 40 -2.40 11.53 14.12
N PRO A 41 -1.17 11.79 13.63
CA PRO A 41 -0.09 12.11 14.53
C PRO A 41 -0.63 13.17 15.51
N PRO A 42 -0.39 13.05 16.84
CA PRO A 42 -0.78 14.11 17.74
C PRO A 42 -0.26 15.40 17.11
N SER A 43 -1.15 16.39 16.95
CA SER A 43 -0.74 17.70 16.45
C SER A 43 0.38 18.16 17.37
N THR A 44 1.63 17.95 16.98
CA THR A 44 2.76 18.58 17.63
C THR A 44 2.55 20.04 17.29
N THR A 45 1.89 20.76 18.19
CA THR A 45 2.03 22.20 18.32
C THR A 45 3.53 22.42 18.39
N HIS A 46 4.14 22.72 17.24
CA HIS A 46 5.49 23.26 17.17
C HIS A 46 5.39 24.63 17.84
N THR A 47 5.47 24.63 19.17
CA THR A 47 5.63 25.83 19.98
C THR A 47 6.96 26.42 19.56
N LEU A 48 6.89 27.52 18.82
CA LEU A 48 8.01 28.39 18.49
C LEU A 48 8.72 28.76 19.81
N PRO A 49 10.04 28.54 19.97
CA PRO A 49 10.76 29.24 21.02
C PRO A 49 10.91 30.72 20.62
N THR A 50 10.57 31.61 21.55
CA THR A 50 10.76 33.07 21.49
C THR A 50 12.24 33.44 21.48
#